data_AF-A0A2V7V5W8-F1
#
_entry.id   AF-A0A2V7V5W8-F1
#
_cell.length_a   1.000
_cell.length_b   1.000
_cell.length_c   1.000
_cell.angle_alpha   90.00
_cell.angle_beta   90.00
_cell.angle_gamma   90.00
#
_symmetry.space_group_name_H-M   'P 1'
#
loop_
_entity.id
_entity.type
_entity.pdbx_description
1 polymer ?
#
loop_
_entity_poly.entity_id
_entity_poly.type
_entity_poly.pdbx_seq_one_letter_code
_entity_poly.pdbx_strand_id
1 'polypeptide(L)'
;MGRLALEEETEAMPAPPPGKLPKDYDKLPVPQPQATSARKRDPKMLAVIDPNKCFGRGCEFCIAVCPVPDCITLVPDPQAATLHVCSVNYDTCIGCMACEKWCPDDYDAIRMLPFAEVIKNREAYETPTFSVDIPYE
;
A
#
# COMPACT_ATOMS: atom_id res chain seq x y z
N MET A 1 42.47 -14.95 -18.25
CA MET A 1 41.65 -15.68 -17.25
C MET A 1 41.02 -14.61 -16.35
N GLY A 2 39.98 -13.91 -16.77
CA GLY A 2 38.68 -14.46 -17.13
C GLY A 2 37.81 -14.49 -15.87
N ARG A 3 37.26 -13.34 -15.47
CA ARG A 3 36.09 -13.29 -14.58
C ARG A 3 34.97 -12.71 -15.42
N LEU A 4 34.09 -13.62 -15.84
CA LEU A 4 32.89 -13.32 -16.60
C LEU A 4 32.01 -12.36 -15.81
N ALA A 5 31.45 -11.41 -16.54
CA ALA A 5 30.33 -10.61 -16.14
C ALA A 5 29.20 -11.54 -15.66
N LEU A 6 28.70 -11.30 -14.45
CA LEU A 6 27.33 -11.66 -14.13
C LEU A 6 26.54 -10.41 -14.49
N GLU A 7 26.08 -10.38 -15.74
CA GLU A 7 25.05 -9.48 -16.20
C GLU A 7 23.81 -9.84 -15.37
N GLU A 8 23.56 -9.08 -14.31
CA GLU A 8 22.22 -9.02 -13.71
C GLU A 8 21.30 -8.45 -14.78
N GLU A 9 20.73 -9.33 -15.59
CA GLU A 9 19.57 -9.02 -16.41
C GLU A 9 18.46 -8.63 -15.42
N THR A 10 18.39 -7.33 -15.15
CA THR A 10 17.20 -6.71 -14.59
C THR A 10 16.14 -6.82 -15.67
N GLU A 11 15.51 -7.99 -15.79
CA GLU A 11 14.30 -8.17 -16.59
C GLU A 11 13.24 -7.29 -15.93
N ALA A 12 13.20 -6.03 -16.36
CA ALA A 12 12.15 -5.11 -16.02
C ALA A 12 10.84 -5.78 -16.42
N MET A 13 10.02 -6.11 -15.42
CA MET A 13 8.73 -6.75 -15.66
C MET A 13 7.98 -5.91 -16.70
N PRO A 14 7.42 -6.53 -17.75
CA PRO A 14 6.71 -5.80 -18.79
C PRO A 14 5.62 -4.96 -18.12
N ALA A 15 5.58 -3.67 -18.47
CA ALA A 15 4.61 -2.75 -17.89
C ALA A 15 3.20 -3.34 -18.04
N PRO A 16 2.38 -3.33 -16.97
CA PRO A 16 1.04 -3.88 -17.01
C PRO A 16 0.24 -3.20 -18.14
N PRO A 17 -0.51 -3.96 -18.96
CA PRO A 17 -1.28 -3.38 -20.05
C PRO A 17 -2.29 -2.36 -19.50
N PRO A 18 -2.55 -1.25 -20.23
CA PRO A 18 -3.50 -0.26 -19.79
C PRO A 18 -4.90 -0.89 -19.70
N GLY A 19 -5.46 -0.97 -18.50
CA GLY A 19 -6.81 -1.49 -18.30
C GLY A 19 -6.90 -2.60 -17.24
N LYS A 20 -8.11 -3.12 -17.09
CA LYS A 20 -8.60 -3.88 -15.94
C LYS A 20 -7.63 -4.95 -15.43
N LEU A 21 -7.38 -4.93 -14.13
CA LEU A 21 -6.71 -5.99 -13.38
C LEU A 21 -7.34 -7.37 -13.65
N PRO A 22 -6.54 -8.44 -13.74
CA PRO A 22 -7.03 -9.81 -13.69
C PRO A 22 -7.91 -10.02 -12.46
N LYS A 23 -8.86 -10.96 -12.52
CA LYS A 23 -9.81 -11.19 -11.41
C LYS A 23 -9.12 -11.72 -10.14
N ASP A 24 -8.04 -12.49 -10.29
CA ASP A 24 -7.35 -13.21 -9.20
C ASP A 24 -5.99 -12.58 -8.84
N TYR A 25 -5.83 -11.26 -9.05
CA TYR A 25 -4.57 -10.55 -8.80
C TYR A 25 -4.10 -10.73 -7.33
N ASP A 26 -5.02 -10.70 -6.36
CA ASP A 26 -4.79 -10.85 -4.92
C ASP A 26 -4.16 -12.20 -4.47
N LYS A 27 -4.04 -13.17 -5.39
CA LYS A 27 -3.42 -14.49 -5.14
C LYS A 27 -2.06 -14.65 -5.82
N LEU A 28 -1.60 -13.65 -6.56
CA LEU A 28 -0.32 -13.72 -7.23
C LEU A 28 0.82 -13.82 -6.19
N PRO A 29 1.79 -14.73 -6.40
CA PRO A 29 2.99 -14.75 -5.59
C PRO A 29 3.81 -13.52 -5.97
N VAL A 30 3.71 -12.46 -5.15
CA VAL A 30 4.44 -11.18 -5.27
C VAL A 30 4.19 -10.42 -6.59
N PRO A 31 4.98 -9.36 -6.94
CA PRO A 31 4.48 -8.01 -7.26
C PRO A 31 3.27 -7.96 -8.19
N GLN A 32 2.28 -7.15 -7.82
CA GLN A 32 1.02 -7.08 -8.54
C GLN A 32 1.16 -6.33 -9.87
N PRO A 33 0.45 -6.72 -10.94
CA PRO A 33 0.29 -5.86 -12.10
C PRO A 33 -0.43 -4.57 -11.70
N GLN A 34 0.17 -3.41 -11.96
CA GLN A 34 -0.42 -2.11 -11.62
C GLN A 34 -1.49 -1.67 -12.65
N ALA A 35 -2.71 -1.39 -12.17
CA ALA A 35 -3.71 -0.69 -12.96
C ALA A 35 -3.31 0.77 -13.17
N THR A 36 -3.13 1.16 -14.43
CA THR A 36 -2.78 2.54 -14.81
C THR A 36 -3.97 3.46 -14.99
N SER A 37 -5.20 2.93 -14.91
CA SER A 37 -6.42 3.74 -15.06
C SER A 37 -6.94 4.26 -13.73
N ALA A 38 -7.34 5.54 -13.70
CA ALA A 38 -8.02 6.12 -12.55
C ALA A 38 -9.28 5.34 -12.17
N ARG A 39 -9.57 5.32 -10.86
CA ARG A 39 -10.80 4.76 -10.29
C ARG A 39 -12.02 5.44 -10.92
N LYS A 40 -12.97 4.63 -11.43
CA LYS A 40 -14.22 5.13 -12.06
C LYS A 40 -15.40 5.31 -11.09
N ARG A 41 -15.36 4.69 -9.92
CA ARG A 41 -16.43 4.71 -8.91
C ARG A 41 -15.86 4.63 -7.52
N ASP A 42 -16.56 5.14 -6.52
CA ASP A 42 -16.15 4.99 -5.11
C ASP A 42 -16.19 3.52 -4.65
N PRO A 43 -15.29 3.11 -3.75
CA PRO A 43 -15.31 1.77 -3.17
C PRO A 43 -16.33 1.68 -2.06
N LYS A 44 -16.50 0.46 -1.59
CA LYS A 44 -17.15 0.22 -0.30
C LYS A 44 -16.19 0.46 0.87
N MET A 45 -14.91 0.10 0.69
CA MET A 45 -13.90 0.10 1.75
C MET A 45 -12.63 0.82 1.30
N LEU A 46 -11.92 1.46 2.24
CA LEU A 46 -10.58 2.02 2.09
C LEU A 46 -9.64 1.37 3.09
N ALA A 47 -8.38 1.19 2.66
CA ALA A 47 -7.31 0.75 3.55
C ALA A 47 -6.83 1.96 4.37
N VAL A 48 -6.76 1.80 5.69
CA VAL A 48 -6.17 2.76 6.63
C VAL A 48 -5.02 2.07 7.33
N ILE A 49 -3.89 2.77 7.47
CA ILE A 49 -2.69 2.24 8.11
C ILE A 49 -2.53 2.91 9.48
N ASP A 50 -2.42 2.10 10.53
CA ASP A 50 -2.08 2.54 11.88
C ASP A 50 -0.57 2.82 11.94
N PRO A 51 -0.16 4.08 12.10
CA PRO A 51 1.25 4.40 12.07
C PRO A 51 1.97 3.95 13.36
N ASN A 52 1.25 3.63 14.45
CA ASN A 52 1.86 3.04 15.66
C ASN A 52 2.26 1.56 15.45
N LYS A 53 1.55 0.86 14.56
CA LYS A 53 1.76 -0.58 14.30
C LYS A 53 2.56 -0.83 13.03
N CYS A 54 2.60 0.14 12.12
CA CYS A 54 3.32 0.00 10.86
C CYS A 54 4.84 -0.02 11.08
N PHE A 55 5.49 -1.12 10.68
CA PHE A 55 6.96 -1.21 10.70
C PHE A 55 7.63 -0.37 9.59
N GLY A 56 6.85 0.08 8.61
CA GLY A 56 7.28 1.07 7.64
C GLY A 56 8.44 0.61 6.75
N ARG A 57 9.48 1.46 6.64
CA ARG A 57 10.70 1.16 5.87
C ARG A 57 11.37 -0.09 6.46
N GLY A 58 11.32 -1.21 5.73
CA GLY A 58 11.76 -2.53 6.20
C GLY A 58 10.73 -3.66 6.04
N CYS A 59 9.46 -3.33 5.78
CA CYS A 59 8.42 -4.31 5.45
C CYS A 59 7.91 -4.12 4.01
N GLU A 60 7.29 -2.97 3.70
CA GLU A 60 6.90 -2.51 2.36
C GLU A 60 6.06 -3.49 1.50
N PHE A 61 5.59 -4.62 2.07
CA PHE A 61 4.78 -5.60 1.35
C PHE A 61 3.51 -5.00 0.80
N CYS A 62 2.83 -4.15 1.57
CA CYS A 62 1.62 -3.46 1.14
C CYS A 62 1.84 -2.61 -0.12
N ILE A 63 3.01 -2.00 -0.27
CA ILE A 63 3.40 -1.23 -1.47
C ILE A 63 3.56 -2.20 -2.65
N ALA A 64 4.34 -3.28 -2.46
CA ALA A 64 4.60 -4.27 -3.51
C ALA A 64 3.33 -5.00 -3.99
N VAL A 65 2.37 -5.21 -3.09
CA VAL A 65 1.10 -5.86 -3.41
C VAL A 65 -0.02 -4.88 -3.77
N CYS A 66 0.23 -3.58 -3.79
CA CYS A 66 -0.80 -2.64 -4.19
C CYS A 66 -0.94 -2.67 -5.72
N PRO A 67 -2.13 -3.00 -6.26
CA PRO A 67 -2.36 -3.01 -7.69
C PRO A 67 -2.53 -1.59 -8.27
N VAL A 68 -2.41 -0.54 -7.47
CA VAL A 68 -2.57 0.85 -7.91
C VAL A 68 -1.23 1.55 -7.73
N PRO A 69 -0.65 2.13 -8.80
CA PRO A 69 0.64 2.79 -8.72
C PRO A 69 0.56 3.95 -7.73
N ASP A 70 1.60 4.09 -6.90
CA ASP A 70 1.77 5.17 -5.92
C ASP A 70 0.62 5.34 -4.92
N CYS A 71 -0.26 4.33 -4.81
CA CYS A 71 -1.38 4.38 -3.88
C CYS A 71 -0.94 4.22 -2.43
N ILE A 72 0.15 3.50 -2.18
CA ILE A 72 0.74 3.35 -0.85
C ILE A 72 2.18 3.83 -0.95
N THR A 73 2.57 4.76 -0.10
CA THR A 73 3.90 5.39 -0.13
C THR A 73 4.50 5.46 1.27
N LEU A 74 5.83 5.50 1.33
CA LEU A 74 6.54 5.77 2.58
C LEU A 74 6.51 7.27 2.88
N VAL A 75 6.01 7.63 4.05
CA VAL A 75 5.95 9.00 4.56
C VAL A 75 6.82 9.09 5.81
N PRO A 76 7.76 10.06 5.89
CA PRO A 76 8.57 10.25 7.08
C PRO A 76 7.75 10.85 8.23
N ASP A 77 8.09 10.48 9.47
CA ASP A 77 7.53 11.13 10.64
C ASP A 77 8.03 12.60 10.74
N PRO A 78 7.14 13.59 10.91
CA PRO A 78 7.55 14.99 11.05
C PRO A 78 8.46 15.29 12.25
N GLN A 79 8.36 14.51 13.32
CA GLN A 79 9.17 14.60 14.54
C GLN A 79 10.44 13.73 14.47
N ALA A 80 10.46 12.70 13.62
CA ALA A 80 11.58 11.78 13.48
C ALA A 80 11.80 11.36 12.01
N ALA A 81 12.46 12.19 11.21
CA ALA A 81 12.63 11.98 9.76
C ALA A 81 13.31 10.65 9.35
N THR A 82 14.00 9.97 10.27
CA THR A 82 14.55 8.63 10.01
C THR A 82 13.48 7.53 10.05
N LEU A 83 12.38 7.74 10.77
CA LEU A 83 11.25 6.84 10.85
C LEU A 83 10.28 7.13 9.70
N HIS A 84 9.87 6.08 9.01
CA HIS A 84 8.94 6.18 7.88
C HIS A 84 7.83 5.17 8.11
N VAL A 85 6.58 5.56 7.89
CA VAL A 85 5.42 4.66 7.85
C VAL A 85 4.87 4.57 6.43
N CYS A 86 4.14 3.50 6.13
CA CYS A 86 3.32 3.47 4.92
C CYS A 86 2.07 4.32 5.14
N SER A 87 1.69 5.12 4.14
CA SER A 87 0.44 5.88 4.10
C SER A 87 -0.33 5.56 2.81
N VAL A 88 -1.65 5.57 2.88
CA VAL A 88 -2.55 5.25 1.77
C VAL A 88 -3.12 6.55 1.18
N ASN A 89 -2.99 6.71 -0.13
CA ASN A 89 -3.72 7.72 -0.87
C ASN A 89 -5.18 7.28 -1.05
N TYR A 90 -6.09 7.91 -0.31
CA TYR A 90 -7.52 7.61 -0.33
C TYR A 90 -8.21 7.92 -1.67
N ASP A 91 -7.66 8.82 -2.47
CA ASP A 91 -8.22 9.21 -3.77
C ASP A 91 -7.98 8.13 -4.84
N THR A 92 -6.86 7.40 -4.73
CA THR A 92 -6.47 6.37 -5.71
C THR A 92 -6.72 4.95 -5.22
N CYS A 93 -6.73 4.71 -3.90
CA CYS A 93 -7.01 3.38 -3.33
C CYS A 93 -8.27 2.81 -3.94
N ILE A 94 -8.25 1.56 -4.42
CA ILE A 94 -9.40 0.89 -5.05
C ILE A 94 -10.24 0.03 -4.08
N GLY A 95 -9.83 -0.11 -2.82
CA GLY A 95 -10.51 -0.97 -1.84
C GLY A 95 -10.32 -2.45 -2.14
N CYS A 96 -9.10 -2.82 -2.56
CA CYS A 96 -8.73 -4.11 -3.13
C CYS A 96 -8.53 -5.21 -2.06
N MET A 97 -8.25 -4.80 -0.81
CA MET A 97 -7.94 -5.65 0.35
C MET A 97 -6.64 -6.48 0.24
N ALA A 98 -5.89 -6.39 -0.86
CA ALA A 98 -4.61 -7.10 -0.98
C ALA A 98 -3.59 -6.66 0.08
N CYS A 99 -3.47 -5.35 0.35
CA CYS A 99 -2.53 -4.84 1.34
C CYS A 99 -2.81 -5.35 2.76
N GLU A 100 -4.08 -5.45 3.17
CA GLU A 100 -4.47 -5.94 4.49
C GLU A 100 -4.13 -7.43 4.66
N LYS A 101 -4.48 -8.26 3.68
CA LYS A 101 -4.15 -9.69 3.64
C LYS A 101 -2.64 -10.00 3.72
N TRP A 102 -1.80 -9.09 3.25
CA TRP A 102 -0.34 -9.25 3.23
C TRP A 102 0.36 -8.51 4.36
N CYS A 103 -0.36 -7.75 5.19
CA CYS A 103 0.20 -7.20 6.41
C CYS A 103 0.41 -8.35 7.41
N PRO A 104 1.60 -8.53 8.00
CA PRO A 104 1.82 -9.61 8.97
C PRO A 104 0.88 -9.48 10.18
N ASP A 105 0.31 -10.61 10.61
CA ASP A 105 -0.63 -10.69 11.74
C ASP A 105 -0.02 -10.19 13.06
N ASP A 106 1.32 -10.27 13.21
CA ASP A 106 2.03 -9.78 14.40
C ASP A 106 1.88 -8.27 14.60
N TYR A 107 1.73 -7.52 13.52
CA TYR A 107 1.55 -6.07 13.55
C TYR A 107 0.11 -5.67 13.33
N ASP A 108 -0.60 -6.31 12.39
CA ASP A 108 -2.00 -6.03 12.05
C ASP A 108 -2.26 -4.52 11.90
N ALA A 109 -1.38 -3.88 11.11
CA ALA A 109 -1.30 -2.42 11.00
C ALA A 109 -2.29 -1.84 9.97
N ILE A 110 -2.97 -2.67 9.18
CA ILE A 110 -3.85 -2.22 8.10
C ILE A 110 -5.28 -2.63 8.40
N ARG A 111 -6.21 -1.68 8.40
CA ARG A 111 -7.64 -1.92 8.54
C ARG A 111 -8.39 -1.49 7.29
N MET A 112 -9.39 -2.28 6.92
CA MET A 112 -10.33 -1.92 5.87
C MET A 112 -11.54 -1.25 6.52
N LEU A 113 -11.72 0.05 6.32
CA LEU A 113 -12.83 0.83 6.87
C LEU A 113 -13.80 1.28 5.78
N PRO A 114 -15.09 1.54 6.09
CA PRO A 114 -16.06 2.05 5.13
C PRO A 114 -15.61 3.36 4.47
N PHE A 115 -15.73 3.45 3.14
CA PHE A 115 -15.33 4.65 2.38
C PHE A 115 -15.94 5.93 2.92
N ALA A 116 -17.25 5.91 3.20
CA ALA A 116 -17.97 7.09 3.67
C ALA A 116 -17.47 7.59 5.03
N GLU A 117 -16.99 6.69 5.89
CA GLU A 117 -16.45 7.03 7.21
C GLU A 117 -15.06 7.66 7.09
N VAL A 118 -14.17 7.02 6.33
CA VAL A 118 -12.80 7.51 6.12
C VAL A 118 -12.81 8.87 5.44
N ILE A 119 -13.65 9.08 4.42
CA ILE A 119 -13.73 10.38 3.73
C ILE A 119 -14.32 11.46 4.64
N LYS A 120 -15.32 11.12 5.47
CA LYS A 120 -15.90 12.07 6.44
C LYS A 120 -14.89 12.53 7.48
N ASN A 121 -14.01 11.62 7.92
CA ASN A 121 -13.03 11.86 8.98
C ASN A 121 -11.58 11.81 8.44
N ARG A 122 -11.36 12.25 7.20
CA ARG A 122 -10.08 12.06 6.48
C ARG A 122 -8.87 12.55 7.28
N GLU A 123 -9.00 13.71 7.92
CA GLU A 123 -7.94 14.33 8.73
C GLU A 123 -7.49 13.47 9.90
N ALA A 124 -8.38 12.65 10.47
CA ALA A 124 -8.03 11.74 11.55
C ALA A 124 -7.14 10.57 11.07
N TYR A 125 -7.36 10.11 9.83
CA TYR A 125 -6.69 8.95 9.25
C TYR A 125 -5.50 9.28 8.34
N GLU A 126 -5.34 10.52 7.88
CA GLU A 126 -4.22 10.97 7.02
C GLU A 126 -3.01 11.46 7.83
N THR A 127 -3.00 11.20 9.14
CA THR A 127 -2.00 11.70 10.06
C THR A 127 -0.60 11.09 9.78
N PRO A 128 0.42 11.93 9.53
CA PRO A 128 1.77 11.47 9.21
C PRO A 128 2.59 11.07 10.45
N THR A 129 2.07 11.35 11.65
CA THR A 129 2.76 11.08 12.92
C THR A 129 2.46 9.70 13.43
N PHE A 130 3.47 9.03 13.99
CA PHE A 130 3.37 7.64 14.47
C PHE A 130 2.39 7.42 15.62
N SER A 131 1.91 8.45 16.33
CA SER A 131 1.20 8.34 17.61
C SER A 131 -0.32 8.48 17.54
N VAL A 132 -0.98 7.99 16.49
CA VAL A 132 -2.42 8.22 16.31
C VAL A 132 -3.23 7.07 16.87
N ASP A 133 -4.01 7.34 17.91
CA ASP A 133 -4.99 6.39 18.46
C ASP A 133 -6.15 6.25 17.47
N ILE A 134 -6.08 5.27 16.57
CA ILE A 134 -7.22 4.87 15.76
C ILE A 134 -8.27 4.28 16.71
N PRO A 135 -9.51 4.81 16.74
CA PRO A 135 -10.54 4.28 17.62
C PRO A 135 -10.77 2.80 17.30
N TYR A 136 -10.47 1.95 18.27
CA TYR A 136 -10.73 0.52 18.22
C TYR A 136 -12.17 0.31 18.72
N GLU A 137 -13.06 -0.19 17.86
CA GLU A 137 -14.34 -0.77 18.31
C GLU A 137 -14.13 -2.19 18.84
#